data_AF-A0A8H7AMN2-F1
#
_entry.id   AF-A0A8H7AMN2-F1
#
_cell.length_a   1.000
_cell.length_b   1.000
_cell.length_c   1.000
_cell.angle_alpha   90.00
_cell.angle_beta   90.00
_cell.angle_gamma   90.00
#
_symmetry.space_group_name_H-M   'P 1'
#
loop_
_entity.id
_entity.type
_entity.pdbx_description
1 polymer ?
#
loop_
_entity_poly.entity_id
_entity_poly.type
_entity_poly.pdbx_seq_one_letter_code
_entity_poly.pdbx_strand_id
1 'polypeptide(L)'
;MPLKFPTSSKDWRLDVVSLLAVIGESSMAKHAQPLTASWLCLLPRLIPAPQALIRPARPAGLPSQPAHVVGVHSGNYLQELNYFANLIHPISDLKRHSIHEIDIKHRPFKDRSGLAKEDKVKEIVTKYFSFLNFLTVGSTLLSLALLIWSVVHQDGPACIAIAIISITSTLVGGASYWRPLLTERTNDSDVPPGDIVIRTRSGAFVVVHCTEEVARELYVGAEDCAYVLDTRPAQVLVGTGTILLMIGVVLVGNCTFEMQIALGASYLALNGLYWVAALLPPRDNWDLFIRYEWDEARVMTEKSYTRTLYAAIIAASRISKDKKVGEIKTSWVKTSRAAPDTPVWTKWLDEVAQKGNPDGDGKPWDPVESWKSIKRSDDAEKGIVTREKDICPTPGVLRRPTDKEIETETIILDTCSNEPSPPVIYIEALGLGERDIEDGGTGQRV
;
A
#
# COMPACT_ATOMS: atom_id res chain seq x y z
N MET A 1 -11.32 34.46 37.95
CA MET A 1 -12.52 34.76 37.14
C MET A 1 -13.31 33.47 36.95
N PRO A 2 -14.62 33.43 37.23
CA PRO A 2 -15.43 32.26 36.90
C PRO A 2 -15.54 32.10 35.38
N LEU A 3 -15.37 30.88 34.88
CA LEU A 3 -15.60 30.54 33.48
C LEU A 3 -17.08 30.78 33.16
N LYS A 4 -17.37 31.70 32.24
CA LYS A 4 -18.74 31.95 31.75
C LYS A 4 -19.04 30.94 30.64
N PHE A 5 -19.96 30.02 30.90
CA PHE A 5 -20.49 29.12 29.88
C PHE A 5 -21.74 29.72 29.22
N PRO A 6 -22.01 29.41 27.95
CA PRO A 6 -23.22 29.89 27.28
C PRO A 6 -24.47 29.25 27.90
N THR A 7 -25.50 30.06 28.15
CA THR A 7 -26.73 29.63 28.86
C THR A 7 -27.90 29.36 27.93
N SER A 8 -27.89 29.87 26.70
CA SER A 8 -28.93 29.68 25.69
C SER A 8 -28.39 28.98 24.45
N SER A 9 -29.24 28.22 23.75
CA SER A 9 -28.90 27.59 22.46
C SER A 9 -28.47 28.61 21.41
N LYS A 10 -28.97 29.85 21.48
CA LYS A 10 -28.59 30.95 20.58
C LYS A 10 -27.21 31.54 20.85
N ASP A 11 -26.63 31.28 22.02
CA ASP A 11 -25.29 31.75 22.39
C ASP A 11 -24.20 30.81 21.82
N TRP A 12 -24.56 29.57 21.50
CA TRP A 12 -23.69 28.62 20.82
C TRP A 12 -23.66 28.95 19.32
N ARG A 13 -22.46 29.24 18.79
CA ARG A 13 -22.22 29.34 17.35
C ARG A 13 -21.47 28.10 16.91
N LEU A 14 -22.19 27.17 16.28
CA LEU A 14 -21.59 25.94 15.77
C LEU A 14 -21.15 26.16 14.32
N ASP A 15 -19.84 26.15 14.08
CA ASP A 15 -19.27 26.30 12.74
C ASP A 15 -19.27 24.94 12.00
N VAL A 16 -20.48 24.54 11.55
CA VAL A 16 -20.68 23.30 10.79
C VAL A 16 -19.86 23.30 9.50
N VAL A 17 -19.66 24.48 8.90
CA VAL A 17 -19.02 24.65 7.59
C VAL A 17 -17.55 24.26 7.67
N SER A 18 -16.82 24.77 8.66
CA SER A 18 -15.41 24.37 8.88
C SER A 18 -15.28 22.89 9.23
N LEU A 19 -16.25 22.35 9.99
CA LEU A 19 -16.28 20.94 10.38
C LEU A 19 -16.45 20.04 9.15
N LEU A 20 -17.35 20.40 8.23
CA LEU A 20 -17.58 19.69 6.98
C LEU A 20 -16.36 19.70 6.04
N ALA A 21 -15.64 20.82 6.01
CA ALA A 21 -14.54 21.05 5.08
C ALA A 21 -13.26 20.26 5.43
N VAL A 22 -12.99 20.00 6.71
CA VAL A 22 -11.70 19.43 7.13
C VAL A 22 -11.83 18.01 7.67
N ILE A 23 -12.98 17.66 8.25
CA ILE A 23 -13.12 16.39 8.94
C ILE A 23 -13.42 15.26 7.95
N GLY A 24 -12.42 14.40 7.76
CA GLY A 24 -12.61 13.09 7.13
C GLY A 24 -11.99 12.90 5.76
N GLU A 25 -11.34 13.92 5.19
CA GLU A 25 -10.74 13.82 3.84
C GLU A 25 -9.75 12.66 3.76
N SER A 26 -8.84 12.54 4.74
CA SER A 26 -7.84 11.47 4.80
C SER A 26 -8.45 10.08 4.99
N SER A 27 -9.55 9.99 5.74
CA SER A 27 -10.28 8.73 5.95
C SER A 27 -11.03 8.32 4.70
N MET A 28 -11.62 9.28 3.99
CA MET A 28 -12.38 9.04 2.77
C MET A 28 -11.50 8.73 1.56
N ALA A 29 -10.33 9.35 1.45
CA ALA A 29 -9.38 9.10 0.38
C ALA A 29 -8.95 7.62 0.29
N LYS A 30 -8.86 6.91 1.43
CA LYS A 30 -8.52 5.47 1.48
C LYS A 30 -9.63 4.57 0.93
N HIS A 31 -10.88 5.01 1.04
CA HIS A 31 -12.06 4.25 0.61
C HIS A 31 -12.58 4.67 -0.76
N ALA A 32 -11.99 5.69 -1.38
CA ALA A 32 -12.45 6.24 -2.65
C ALA A 32 -12.57 5.15 -3.74
N GLN A 33 -11.54 4.32 -3.90
CA GLN A 33 -11.49 3.29 -4.94
C GLN A 33 -12.58 2.21 -4.81
N PRO A 34 -12.72 1.50 -3.67
CA PRO A 34 -13.79 0.51 -3.51
C PRO A 34 -15.19 1.17 -3.55
N LEU A 35 -15.32 2.41 -3.06
CA LEU A 35 -16.58 3.13 -3.06
C LEU A 35 -17.04 3.50 -4.47
N THR A 36 -16.13 3.93 -5.34
CA THR A 36 -16.44 4.31 -6.74
C THR A 36 -16.42 3.13 -7.70
N ALA A 37 -15.97 1.94 -7.28
CA ALA A 37 -16.12 0.70 -8.03
C ALA A 37 -17.51 0.06 -7.83
N SER A 38 -18.22 0.42 -6.76
CA SER A 38 -19.57 -0.08 -6.47
C SER A 38 -20.64 0.80 -7.13
N TRP A 39 -21.67 0.17 -7.70
CA TRP A 39 -22.82 0.89 -8.27
C TRP A 39 -23.55 1.76 -7.24
N LEU A 40 -23.40 1.45 -5.95
CA LEU A 40 -23.95 2.23 -4.84
C LEU A 40 -23.36 3.65 -4.76
N CYS A 41 -22.26 3.95 -5.48
CA CYS A 41 -21.73 5.31 -5.62
C CYS A 41 -22.74 6.30 -6.24
N LEU A 42 -23.73 5.79 -6.99
CA LEU A 42 -24.74 6.61 -7.65
C LEU A 42 -25.88 7.05 -6.72
N LEU A 43 -25.98 6.46 -5.52
CA LEU A 43 -27.04 6.81 -4.58
C LEU A 43 -26.84 8.23 -4.01
N PRO A 44 -27.92 9.04 -3.94
CA PRO A 44 -27.85 10.35 -3.32
C PRO A 44 -27.65 10.18 -1.81
N ARG A 45 -26.56 10.72 -1.28
CA ARG A 45 -26.19 10.56 0.13
C ARG A 45 -25.32 11.68 0.65
N LEU A 46 -25.24 11.78 1.97
CA LEU A 46 -24.27 12.60 2.68
C LEU A 46 -22.90 11.90 2.65
N ILE A 47 -21.88 12.55 2.11
CA ILE A 47 -20.51 12.06 2.19
C ILE A 47 -19.72 13.04 3.06
N PRO A 48 -19.02 12.58 4.12
CA PRO A 48 -18.09 13.46 4.82
C PRO A 48 -16.93 13.80 3.88
N ALA A 49 -16.52 15.07 3.84
CA ALA A 49 -15.44 15.55 2.98
C ALA A 49 -15.57 15.10 1.50
N PRO A 50 -16.66 15.44 0.79
CA PRO A 50 -16.88 15.01 -0.60
C PRO A 50 -15.77 15.50 -1.55
N GLN A 51 -15.05 16.56 -1.20
CA GLN A 51 -13.84 17.01 -1.89
C GLN A 51 -12.77 15.92 -2.06
N ALA A 52 -12.71 14.93 -1.15
CA ALA A 52 -11.78 13.79 -1.27
C ALA A 52 -12.00 12.95 -2.55
N LEU A 53 -13.24 12.95 -3.06
CA LEU A 53 -13.66 12.24 -4.27
C LEU A 53 -13.59 13.14 -5.53
N ILE A 54 -13.50 14.46 -5.34
CA ILE A 54 -13.42 15.47 -6.40
C ILE A 54 -11.94 15.67 -6.74
N ARG A 55 -11.36 14.73 -7.49
CA ARG A 55 -9.97 14.86 -7.98
C ARG A 55 -9.95 15.40 -9.41
N PRO A 56 -9.12 16.42 -9.72
CA PRO A 56 -9.00 16.96 -11.09
C PRO A 56 -8.55 15.91 -12.11
N ALA A 57 -7.69 14.98 -11.66
CA ALA A 57 -7.22 13.85 -12.44
C ALA A 57 -7.67 12.54 -11.75
N ARG A 58 -8.35 11.68 -12.53
CA ARG A 58 -8.73 10.35 -12.08
C ARG A 58 -7.48 9.44 -12.10
N PRO A 59 -7.27 8.58 -11.09
CA PRO A 59 -6.16 7.63 -11.11
C PRO A 59 -6.23 6.73 -12.34
N ALA A 60 -5.11 6.57 -13.06
CA ALA A 60 -5.02 5.67 -14.20
C ALA A 60 -5.02 4.19 -13.76
N GLY A 61 -4.35 3.90 -12.65
CA GLY A 61 -4.28 2.57 -12.04
C GLY A 61 -4.44 2.59 -10.51
N LEU A 62 -4.45 1.39 -9.94
CA LEU A 62 -4.55 1.18 -8.50
C LEU A 62 -3.20 1.36 -7.80
N PRO A 63 -3.17 1.64 -6.47
CA PRO A 63 -1.92 1.82 -5.75
C PRO A 63 -1.16 0.49 -5.64
N SER A 64 0.00 0.43 -6.27
CA SER A 64 0.95 -0.68 -6.14
C SER A 64 1.78 -0.56 -4.86
N GLN A 65 2.33 -1.68 -4.41
CA GLN A 65 3.21 -1.75 -3.24
C GLN A 65 4.63 -2.16 -3.66
N PRO A 66 5.70 -1.56 -3.10
CA PRO A 66 7.05 -1.88 -3.52
C PRO A 66 7.48 -3.28 -3.04
N ALA A 67 7.70 -4.20 -3.97
CA ALA A 67 8.15 -5.57 -3.72
C ALA A 67 8.89 -6.12 -4.94
N HIS A 68 9.81 -7.07 -4.73
CA HIS A 68 10.48 -7.73 -5.86
C HIS A 68 9.66 -8.94 -6.28
N VAL A 69 9.00 -8.86 -7.44
CA VAL A 69 8.16 -9.93 -8.00
C VAL A 69 8.90 -10.53 -9.18
N VAL A 70 9.17 -11.84 -9.14
CA VAL A 70 9.98 -12.52 -10.16
C VAL A 70 9.30 -13.80 -10.62
N GLY A 71 9.15 -13.97 -11.93
CA GLY A 71 8.71 -15.23 -12.52
C GLY A 71 9.82 -16.28 -12.45
N VAL A 72 9.53 -17.45 -11.88
CA VAL A 72 10.49 -18.55 -11.71
C VAL A 72 10.97 -19.08 -13.07
N HIS A 73 10.04 -19.27 -14.00
CA HIS A 73 10.31 -19.84 -15.32
C HIS A 73 10.46 -18.76 -16.41
N SER A 74 9.64 -17.70 -16.35
CA SER A 74 9.68 -16.62 -17.35
C SER A 74 10.84 -15.66 -17.16
N GLY A 75 11.38 -15.54 -15.94
CA GLY A 75 12.42 -14.57 -15.61
C GLY A 75 11.94 -13.11 -15.61
N ASN A 76 10.64 -12.87 -15.78
CA ASN A 76 10.04 -11.55 -15.67
C ASN A 76 10.32 -10.96 -14.30
N TYR A 77 10.67 -9.67 -14.25
CA TYR A 77 11.08 -8.99 -13.02
C TYR A 77 10.37 -7.66 -12.88
N LEU A 78 9.66 -7.49 -11.77
CA LEU A 78 8.95 -6.27 -11.40
C LEU A 78 9.35 -5.84 -9.99
N GLN A 79 9.36 -4.53 -9.77
CA GLN A 79 9.74 -3.92 -8.48
C GLN A 79 8.53 -3.44 -7.68
N GLU A 80 7.35 -3.73 -8.17
CA GLU A 80 6.08 -3.42 -7.54
C GLU A 80 5.16 -4.63 -7.60
N LEU A 81 4.31 -4.72 -6.58
CA LEU A 81 3.22 -5.66 -6.47
C LEU A 81 1.93 -4.90 -6.73
N ASN A 82 1.17 -5.40 -7.68
CA ASN A 82 -0.16 -4.92 -8.04
C ASN A 82 -1.14 -4.92 -6.84
N TYR A 83 -2.18 -4.09 -6.91
CA TYR A 83 -3.10 -3.88 -5.80
C TYR A 83 -3.87 -5.14 -5.43
N PHE A 84 -4.46 -5.84 -6.40
CA PHE A 84 -5.22 -7.06 -6.12
C PHE A 84 -4.31 -8.19 -5.64
N ALA A 85 -3.08 -8.27 -6.15
CA ALA A 85 -2.08 -9.21 -5.67
C ALA A 85 -1.73 -8.96 -4.19
N ASN A 86 -1.58 -7.68 -3.80
CA ASN A 86 -1.34 -7.29 -2.42
C ASN A 86 -2.55 -7.51 -1.48
N LEU A 87 -3.77 -7.53 -2.01
CA LEU A 87 -4.96 -7.90 -1.22
C LEU A 87 -4.98 -9.39 -0.86
N ILE A 88 -4.46 -10.25 -1.75
CA ILE A 88 -4.33 -11.69 -1.48
C ILE A 88 -3.13 -11.92 -0.56
N HIS A 89 -2.01 -11.24 -0.85
CA HIS A 89 -0.75 -11.37 -0.12
C HIS A 89 -0.41 -10.06 0.57
N PRO A 90 -0.91 -9.78 1.79
CA PRO A 90 -0.61 -8.54 2.49
C PRO A 90 0.87 -8.49 2.88
N ILE A 91 1.72 -7.95 2.00
CA ILE A 91 3.18 -8.02 2.15
C ILE A 91 3.70 -7.25 3.37
N SER A 92 2.93 -6.25 3.83
CA SER A 92 3.25 -5.42 5.00
C SER A 92 3.10 -6.19 6.30
N ASP A 93 2.20 -7.19 6.33
CA ASP A 93 1.88 -7.95 7.54
C ASP A 93 2.71 -9.23 7.68
N LEU A 94 3.53 -9.54 6.67
CA LEU A 94 4.38 -10.73 6.65
C LEU A 94 5.50 -10.64 7.69
N LYS A 95 5.59 -11.68 8.53
CA LYS A 95 6.63 -11.80 9.55
C LYS A 95 8.01 -11.90 8.89
N ARG A 96 9.02 -11.29 9.50
CA ARG A 96 10.42 -11.41 9.06
C ARG A 96 10.84 -12.88 8.92
N HIS A 97 11.49 -13.21 7.80
CA HIS A 97 11.98 -14.55 7.47
C HIS A 97 10.89 -15.64 7.40
N SER A 98 9.65 -15.24 7.10
CA SER A 98 8.55 -16.17 6.80
C SER A 98 8.54 -16.56 5.33
N ILE A 99 7.98 -17.74 5.06
CA ILE A 99 7.78 -18.29 3.72
C ILE A 99 6.32 -18.71 3.62
N HIS A 100 5.64 -18.22 2.60
CA HIS A 100 4.26 -18.54 2.31
C HIS A 100 4.21 -19.21 0.93
N GLU A 101 3.73 -20.45 0.87
CA GLU A 101 3.53 -21.23 -0.35
C GLU A 101 2.04 -21.30 -0.62
N ILE A 102 1.61 -20.77 -1.78
CA ILE A 102 0.20 -20.59 -2.10
C ILE A 102 -0.06 -21.03 -3.54
N ASP A 103 -1.10 -21.83 -3.73
CA ASP A 103 -1.59 -22.24 -5.04
C ASP A 103 -2.75 -21.33 -5.44
N ILE A 104 -2.67 -20.64 -6.58
CA ILE A 104 -3.74 -19.77 -7.10
C ILE A 104 -4.19 -20.26 -8.47
N LYS A 105 -5.50 -20.43 -8.63
CA LYS A 105 -6.14 -20.86 -9.87
C LYS A 105 -7.35 -19.97 -10.17
N HIS A 106 -7.69 -19.84 -11.45
CA HIS A 106 -8.98 -19.26 -11.82
C HIS A 106 -10.12 -20.18 -11.39
N ARG A 107 -11.19 -19.59 -10.88
CA ARG A 107 -12.40 -20.33 -10.54
C ARG A 107 -13.19 -20.64 -11.81
N PRO A 108 -13.51 -21.91 -12.11
CA PRO A 108 -14.23 -22.26 -13.33
C PRO A 108 -15.64 -21.66 -13.33
N PHE A 109 -15.99 -20.94 -14.39
CA PHE A 109 -17.34 -20.38 -14.57
C PHE A 109 -18.33 -21.50 -14.94
N LYS A 110 -19.31 -21.76 -14.07
CA LYS A 110 -20.43 -22.66 -14.35
C LYS A 110 -21.64 -21.84 -14.81
N ASP A 111 -22.11 -22.06 -16.04
CA ASP A 111 -23.35 -21.43 -16.53
C ASP A 111 -24.59 -22.08 -15.88
N ARG A 112 -25.79 -21.48 -16.04
CA ARG A 112 -27.08 -22.02 -15.57
C ARG A 112 -27.40 -23.41 -16.10
N SER A 113 -26.75 -23.85 -17.17
CA SER A 113 -26.81 -25.19 -17.76
C SER A 113 -25.88 -26.21 -17.09
N GLY A 114 -25.07 -25.80 -16.10
CA GLY A 114 -24.07 -26.65 -15.44
C GLY A 114 -22.82 -26.93 -16.26
N LEU A 115 -22.76 -26.48 -17.51
CA LEU A 115 -21.58 -26.57 -18.37
C LEU A 115 -20.57 -25.48 -17.99
N ALA A 116 -19.33 -25.89 -17.78
CA ALA A 116 -18.22 -24.96 -17.62
C ALA A 116 -17.94 -24.29 -18.98
N LYS A 117 -18.04 -22.96 -19.04
CA LYS A 117 -17.54 -22.20 -20.20
C LYS A 117 -16.19 -21.63 -19.81
N GLU A 118 -15.12 -22.17 -20.40
CA GLU A 118 -13.74 -21.74 -20.12
C GLU A 118 -13.48 -20.28 -20.53
N ASP A 119 -14.22 -19.74 -21.52
CA ASP A 119 -13.93 -18.43 -22.13
C ASP A 119 -14.51 -17.20 -21.42
N LYS A 120 -15.18 -17.33 -20.27
CA LYS A 120 -15.75 -16.17 -19.56
C LYS A 120 -15.33 -16.11 -18.10
N VAL A 121 -14.18 -15.50 -17.86
CA VAL A 121 -13.71 -15.16 -16.51
C VAL A 121 -14.52 -13.96 -15.98
N LYS A 122 -15.03 -14.05 -14.75
CA LYS A 122 -15.80 -12.96 -14.12
C LYS A 122 -14.88 -11.77 -13.80
N GLU A 123 -15.38 -10.56 -14.03
CA GLU A 123 -14.75 -9.32 -13.57
C GLU A 123 -14.65 -9.32 -12.03
N ILE A 124 -13.61 -8.68 -11.49
CA ILE A 124 -13.51 -8.45 -10.03
C ILE A 124 -14.58 -7.42 -9.66
N VAL A 125 -15.45 -7.80 -8.73
CA VAL A 125 -16.51 -6.93 -8.22
C VAL A 125 -16.29 -6.62 -6.74
N THR A 126 -16.91 -5.54 -6.28
CA THR A 126 -16.97 -5.22 -4.85
C THR A 126 -17.93 -6.19 -4.15
N LYS A 127 -17.61 -6.57 -2.91
CA LYS A 127 -18.49 -7.44 -2.11
C LYS A 127 -19.80 -6.74 -1.83
N TYR A 128 -20.93 -7.42 -2.06
CA TYR A 128 -22.25 -6.89 -1.72
C TYR A 128 -22.34 -6.53 -0.22
N PHE A 129 -21.85 -7.41 0.66
CA PHE A 129 -21.85 -7.24 2.12
C PHE A 129 -20.54 -6.66 2.68
N SER A 130 -20.01 -5.60 2.05
CA SER A 130 -18.92 -4.82 2.67
C SER A 130 -19.48 -3.81 3.67
N PHE A 131 -18.72 -3.55 4.75
CA PHE A 131 -19.02 -2.47 5.70
C PHE A 131 -19.21 -1.12 4.99
N LEU A 132 -18.45 -0.83 3.93
CA LEU A 132 -18.60 0.40 3.15
C LEU A 132 -19.95 0.51 2.43
N ASN A 133 -20.50 -0.63 1.97
CA ASN A 133 -21.82 -0.65 1.35
C ASN A 133 -22.92 -0.41 2.38
N PHE A 134 -22.79 -0.99 3.59
CA PHE A 134 -23.70 -0.69 4.70
C PHE A 134 -23.65 0.79 5.10
N LEU A 135 -22.46 1.39 5.17
CA LEU A 135 -22.31 2.82 5.43
C LEU A 135 -22.91 3.68 4.32
N THR A 136 -22.77 3.25 3.07
CA THR A 136 -23.36 3.93 1.92
C THR A 136 -24.88 3.95 2.00
N VAL A 137 -25.51 2.79 2.21
CA VAL A 137 -26.97 2.66 2.35
C VAL A 137 -27.45 3.40 3.60
N GLY A 138 -26.76 3.24 4.72
CA GLY A 138 -27.06 3.94 5.97
C GLY A 138 -26.99 5.46 5.82
N SER A 139 -26.00 5.97 5.08
CA SER A 139 -25.90 7.41 4.78
C SER A 139 -27.03 7.88 3.88
N THR A 140 -27.43 7.11 2.85
CA THR A 140 -28.60 7.44 2.02
C THR A 140 -29.87 7.52 2.87
N LEU A 141 -30.09 6.56 3.78
CA LEU A 141 -31.23 6.57 4.69
C LEU A 141 -31.18 7.77 5.66
N LEU A 142 -30.00 8.10 6.17
CA LEU A 142 -29.80 9.26 7.04
C LEU A 142 -30.09 10.57 6.30
N SER A 143 -29.65 10.71 5.04
CA SER A 143 -29.98 11.86 4.19
C SER A 143 -31.48 12.00 3.97
N LEU A 144 -32.18 10.90 3.71
CA LEU A 144 -33.65 10.91 3.58
C LEU A 144 -34.33 11.30 4.89
N ALA A 145 -33.87 10.78 6.03
CA ALA A 145 -34.40 11.12 7.34
C ALA A 145 -34.21 12.60 7.66
N LEU A 146 -33.02 13.16 7.41
CA LEU A 146 -32.73 14.58 7.60
C LEU A 146 -33.55 15.47 6.66
N LEU A 147 -33.77 15.03 5.42
CA LEU A 147 -34.61 15.75 4.48
C LEU A 147 -36.06 15.80 4.97
N ILE A 148 -36.64 14.66 5.40
CA ILE A 148 -37.98 14.62 5.99
C ILE A 148 -38.05 15.51 7.24
N TRP A 149 -37.03 15.44 8.11
CA TRP A 149 -36.95 16.22 9.32
C TRP A 149 -36.91 17.74 9.05
N SER A 150 -36.19 18.17 8.01
CA SER A 150 -36.15 19.57 7.59
C SER A 150 -37.50 20.11 7.11
N VAL A 151 -38.29 19.27 6.43
CA VAL A 151 -39.64 19.62 5.97
C VAL A 151 -40.58 19.76 7.15
N VAL A 152 -40.50 18.85 8.13
CA VAL A 152 -41.31 18.92 9.37
C VAL A 152 -41.01 20.19 10.16
N HIS A 153 -39.75 20.63 10.20
CA HIS A 153 -39.33 21.86 10.89
C HIS A 153 -39.50 23.12 10.04
N GLN A 154 -40.01 23.00 8.80
CA GLN A 154 -40.20 24.10 7.86
C GLN A 154 -38.92 24.90 7.59
N ASP A 155 -37.75 24.25 7.62
CA ASP A 155 -36.45 24.85 7.34
C ASP A 155 -36.10 24.71 5.84
N GLY A 156 -36.48 25.74 5.07
CA GLY A 156 -36.26 25.80 3.63
C GLY A 156 -34.77 25.70 3.22
N PRO A 157 -33.87 26.51 3.81
CA PRO A 157 -32.42 26.41 3.57
C PRO A 157 -31.88 25.01 3.80
N ALA A 158 -32.28 24.34 4.90
CA ALA A 158 -31.82 22.99 5.20
C ALA A 158 -32.31 21.96 4.18
N CYS A 159 -33.58 22.04 3.78
CA CYS A 159 -34.16 21.13 2.78
C CYS A 159 -33.41 21.22 1.45
N ILE A 160 -33.15 22.44 0.96
CA ILE A 160 -32.44 22.67 -0.30
C ILE A 160 -30.97 22.23 -0.16
N ALA A 161 -30.31 22.55 0.94
CA ALA A 161 -28.92 22.17 1.19
C ALA A 161 -28.74 20.65 1.15
N ILE A 162 -29.59 19.89 1.86
CA ILE A 162 -29.51 18.43 1.92
C ILE A 162 -29.74 17.83 0.53
N ALA A 163 -30.72 18.33 -0.23
CA ALA A 163 -31.00 17.86 -1.58
C ALA A 163 -29.81 18.10 -2.51
N ILE A 164 -29.25 19.32 -2.52
CA ILE A 164 -28.11 19.69 -3.36
C ILE A 164 -26.87 18.85 -3.01
N ILE A 165 -26.52 18.73 -1.73
CA ILE A 165 -25.35 17.95 -1.31
C ILE A 165 -25.52 16.46 -1.66
N SER A 166 -26.72 15.93 -1.52
CA SER A 166 -27.01 14.53 -1.88
C SER A 166 -26.89 14.31 -3.40
N ILE A 167 -27.34 15.26 -4.22
CA ILE A 167 -27.16 15.23 -5.68
C ILE A 167 -25.68 15.33 -6.05
N THR A 168 -24.91 16.20 -5.39
CA THR A 168 -23.46 16.31 -5.58
C THR A 168 -22.79 14.95 -5.42
N SER A 169 -23.14 14.18 -4.39
CA SER A 169 -22.61 12.83 -4.19
C SER A 169 -22.85 11.92 -5.41
N THR A 170 -24.06 11.93 -5.96
CA THR A 170 -24.40 11.15 -7.17
C THR A 170 -23.60 11.61 -8.40
N LEU A 171 -23.43 12.92 -8.61
CA LEU A 171 -22.67 13.45 -9.75
C LEU A 171 -21.19 13.05 -9.66
N VAL A 172 -20.58 13.23 -8.49
CA VAL A 172 -19.17 12.89 -8.25
C VAL A 172 -18.96 11.37 -8.30
N GLY A 173 -19.90 10.60 -7.71
CA GLY A 173 -19.89 9.14 -7.76
C GLY A 173 -19.99 8.61 -9.19
N GLY A 174 -20.85 9.20 -10.03
CA GLY A 174 -20.99 8.84 -11.43
C GLY A 174 -19.78 9.22 -12.28
N ALA A 175 -19.19 10.40 -12.06
CA ALA A 175 -17.99 10.84 -12.76
C ALA A 175 -16.76 9.94 -12.47
N SER A 176 -16.72 9.39 -11.26
CA SER A 176 -15.65 8.52 -10.78
C SER A 176 -15.99 7.03 -10.87
N TYR A 177 -17.16 6.65 -11.40
CA TYR A 177 -17.59 5.26 -11.50
C TYR A 177 -16.70 4.48 -12.47
N TRP A 178 -16.12 3.38 -12.00
CA TRP A 178 -15.11 2.61 -12.74
C TRP A 178 -15.21 1.11 -12.47
N ARG A 179 -14.54 0.33 -13.32
CA ARG A 179 -14.38 -1.12 -13.20
C ARG A 179 -12.92 -1.53 -13.40
N PRO A 180 -12.42 -2.55 -12.70
CA PRO A 180 -11.07 -3.04 -12.90
C PRO A 180 -10.95 -3.77 -14.25
N LEU A 181 -10.01 -3.31 -15.07
CA LEU A 181 -9.64 -4.00 -16.30
C LEU A 181 -8.33 -4.74 -16.04
N LEU A 182 -8.37 -6.06 -16.18
CA LEU A 182 -7.21 -6.93 -16.04
C LEU A 182 -6.65 -7.27 -17.41
N THR A 183 -5.32 -7.36 -17.50
CA THR A 183 -4.64 -7.64 -18.78
C THR A 183 -4.87 -9.10 -19.20
N GLU A 184 -5.70 -9.32 -20.20
CA GLU A 184 -5.98 -10.66 -20.75
C GLU A 184 -4.98 -11.07 -21.84
N ARG A 185 -4.96 -12.37 -22.20
CA ARG A 185 -4.11 -12.94 -23.24
C ARG A 185 -4.76 -12.82 -24.59
N THR A 186 -4.05 -12.28 -25.57
CA THR A 186 -4.55 -12.23 -26.96
C THR A 186 -4.03 -13.39 -27.81
N ASN A 187 -2.85 -13.96 -27.50
CA ASN A 187 -2.20 -14.98 -28.33
C ASN A 187 -2.05 -16.32 -27.61
N ASP A 188 -2.46 -17.42 -28.25
CA ASP A 188 -2.44 -18.80 -27.72
C ASP A 188 -1.16 -19.57 -28.07
N SER A 189 -0.01 -19.08 -27.63
CA SER A 189 1.29 -19.75 -27.82
C SER A 189 1.63 -20.64 -26.62
N ASP A 190 2.46 -21.67 -26.82
CA ASP A 190 3.00 -22.43 -25.69
C ASP A 190 3.85 -21.51 -24.79
N VAL A 191 3.56 -21.49 -23.49
CA VAL A 191 4.19 -20.59 -22.51
C VAL A 191 4.72 -21.37 -21.33
N PRO A 192 5.83 -20.90 -20.73
CA PRO A 192 6.34 -21.49 -19.51
C PRO A 192 5.31 -21.36 -18.37
N PRO A 193 5.40 -22.19 -17.33
CA PRO A 193 4.56 -22.07 -16.13
C PRO A 193 4.66 -20.69 -15.48
N GLY A 194 3.54 -20.21 -14.95
CA GLY A 194 3.37 -18.88 -14.36
C GLY A 194 3.79 -18.76 -12.90
N ASP A 195 4.66 -19.63 -12.40
CA ASP A 195 5.07 -19.60 -10.98
C ASP A 195 5.87 -18.33 -10.67
N ILE A 196 5.52 -17.67 -9.56
CA ILE A 196 6.05 -16.36 -9.16
C ILE A 196 6.61 -16.44 -7.74
N VAL A 197 7.74 -15.77 -7.52
CA VAL A 197 8.29 -15.51 -6.18
C VAL A 197 8.27 -14.02 -5.90
N ILE A 198 7.67 -13.66 -4.77
CA ILE A 198 7.61 -12.30 -4.24
C ILE A 198 8.57 -12.23 -3.06
N ARG A 199 9.50 -11.29 -3.10
CA ARG A 199 10.41 -10.97 -2.00
C ARG A 199 10.03 -9.62 -1.39
N THR A 200 9.85 -9.62 -0.08
CA THR A 200 9.61 -8.41 0.69
C THR A 200 10.91 -7.78 1.21
N ARG A 201 10.83 -6.51 1.62
CA ARG A 201 11.92 -5.81 2.32
C ARG A 201 12.27 -6.42 3.69
N SER A 202 11.31 -7.09 4.34
CA SER A 202 11.51 -7.78 5.61
C SER A 202 12.27 -9.11 5.45
N GLY A 203 12.60 -9.52 4.23
CA GLY A 203 13.26 -10.80 3.95
C GLY A 203 12.32 -12.00 4.09
N ALA A 204 11.02 -11.77 3.94
CA ALA A 204 10.03 -12.82 3.75
C ALA A 204 9.87 -13.13 2.26
N PHE A 205 9.47 -14.36 1.96
CA PHE A 205 9.22 -14.82 0.60
C PHE A 205 7.80 -15.37 0.48
N VAL A 206 7.11 -15.01 -0.60
CA VAL A 206 5.84 -15.64 -0.99
C VAL A 206 6.08 -16.34 -2.31
N VAL A 207 5.89 -17.65 -2.32
CA VAL A 207 5.96 -18.49 -3.51
C VAL A 207 4.53 -18.77 -3.94
N VAL A 208 4.20 -18.34 -5.14
CA VAL A 208 2.88 -18.47 -5.73
C VAL A 208 2.99 -19.43 -6.91
N HIS A 209 2.29 -20.54 -6.83
CA HIS A 209 2.13 -21.44 -7.95
C HIS A 209 0.84 -21.12 -8.68
N CYS A 210 0.95 -20.75 -9.95
CA CYS A 210 -0.20 -20.37 -10.75
C CYS A 210 0.04 -20.58 -12.26
N THR A 211 -1.03 -20.57 -13.04
CA THR A 211 -0.91 -20.61 -14.50
C THR A 211 -0.41 -19.26 -15.02
N GLU A 212 0.15 -19.23 -16.23
CA GLU A 212 0.69 -18.00 -16.81
C GLU A 212 -0.40 -16.92 -17.03
N GLU A 213 -1.64 -17.32 -17.23
CA GLU A 213 -2.78 -16.41 -17.34
C GLU A 213 -3.03 -15.67 -16.01
N VAL A 214 -3.05 -16.40 -14.89
CA VAL A 214 -3.19 -15.81 -13.55
C VAL A 214 -1.98 -14.94 -13.22
N ALA A 215 -0.77 -15.45 -13.51
CA ALA A 215 0.48 -14.74 -13.29
C ALA A 215 0.47 -13.37 -13.98
N ARG A 216 0.06 -13.36 -15.25
CA ARG A 216 0.03 -12.15 -16.06
C ARG A 216 -1.12 -11.21 -15.70
N GLU A 217 -2.29 -11.71 -15.33
CA GLU A 217 -3.40 -10.85 -14.90
C GLU A 217 -3.14 -10.19 -13.55
N LEU A 218 -2.65 -10.95 -12.58
CA LEU A 218 -2.58 -10.53 -11.19
C LEU A 218 -1.27 -9.82 -10.85
N TYR A 219 -0.15 -10.25 -11.43
CA TYR A 219 1.19 -9.79 -11.02
C TYR A 219 1.95 -9.01 -12.08
N VAL A 220 1.80 -9.34 -13.36
CA VAL A 220 2.61 -8.72 -14.44
C VAL A 220 1.87 -7.62 -15.20
N GLY A 221 0.57 -7.81 -15.42
CA GLY A 221 -0.27 -6.92 -16.20
C GLY A 221 -0.54 -5.61 -15.46
N ALA A 222 -0.71 -4.54 -16.21
CA ALA A 222 -1.18 -3.28 -15.65
C ALA A 222 -2.63 -3.45 -15.16
N GLU A 223 -2.90 -2.98 -13.95
CA GLU A 223 -4.25 -2.87 -13.40
C GLU A 223 -4.83 -1.51 -13.78
N ASP A 224 -5.52 -1.46 -14.91
CA ASP A 224 -6.12 -0.22 -15.40
C ASP A 224 -7.53 -0.03 -14.85
N CYS A 225 -7.86 1.23 -14.55
CA CYS A 225 -9.22 1.60 -14.15
C CYS A 225 -10.05 1.98 -15.38
N ALA A 226 -10.96 1.11 -15.81
CA ALA A 226 -11.91 1.40 -16.88
C ALA A 226 -13.08 2.25 -16.34
N TYR A 227 -13.00 3.56 -16.54
CA TYR A 227 -14.08 4.48 -16.16
C TYR A 227 -15.26 4.35 -17.12
N VAL A 228 -16.48 4.32 -16.57
CA VAL A 228 -17.71 4.24 -17.37
C VAL A 228 -17.92 5.50 -18.20
N LEU A 229 -17.45 6.63 -17.68
CA LEU A 229 -17.56 7.93 -18.34
C LEU A 229 -16.20 8.42 -18.83
N ASP A 230 -16.18 8.96 -20.04
CA ASP A 230 -14.99 9.58 -20.62
C ASP A 230 -14.52 10.81 -19.82
N THR A 231 -13.29 11.24 -20.08
CA THR A 231 -12.63 12.32 -19.33
C THR A 231 -13.38 13.65 -19.38
N ARG A 232 -13.87 14.06 -20.55
CA ARG A 232 -14.59 15.35 -20.73
C ARG A 232 -15.91 15.42 -19.96
N PRO A 233 -16.89 14.52 -20.17
CA PRO A 233 -18.14 14.56 -19.41
C PRO A 233 -17.91 14.35 -17.91
N ALA A 234 -16.92 13.54 -17.50
CA ALA A 234 -16.57 13.40 -16.09
C ALA A 234 -16.06 14.71 -15.47
N GLN A 235 -15.18 15.45 -16.15
CA GLN A 235 -14.70 16.76 -15.69
C GLN A 235 -15.84 17.76 -15.52
N VAL A 236 -16.81 17.78 -16.44
CA VAL A 236 -18.00 18.63 -16.32
C VAL A 236 -18.81 18.25 -15.08
N LEU A 237 -19.09 16.97 -14.87
CA LEU A 237 -19.82 16.49 -13.68
C LEU A 237 -19.10 16.83 -12.37
N VAL A 238 -17.77 16.66 -12.30
CA VAL A 238 -16.96 17.02 -11.14
C VAL A 238 -17.01 18.53 -10.88
N GLY A 239 -16.90 19.34 -11.94
CA GLY A 239 -17.03 20.80 -11.86
C GLY A 239 -18.41 21.24 -11.36
N THR A 240 -19.48 20.69 -11.93
CA THR A 240 -20.85 20.94 -11.49
C THR A 240 -21.06 20.50 -10.03
N GLY A 241 -20.56 19.32 -9.66
CA GLY A 241 -20.63 18.81 -8.29
C GLY A 241 -19.94 19.73 -7.29
N THR A 242 -18.79 20.31 -7.66
CA THR A 242 -18.05 21.26 -6.82
C THR A 242 -18.81 22.55 -6.59
N ILE A 243 -19.41 23.13 -7.64
CA ILE A 243 -20.22 24.34 -7.52
C ILE A 243 -21.45 24.09 -6.64
N LEU A 244 -22.16 22.98 -6.89
CA LEU A 244 -23.31 22.58 -6.09
C LEU A 244 -22.93 22.34 -4.62
N LEU A 245 -21.76 21.75 -4.37
CA LEU A 245 -21.24 21.58 -3.01
C LEU A 245 -21.06 22.94 -2.33
N MET A 246 -20.39 23.90 -2.97
CA MET A 246 -20.16 25.23 -2.40
C MET A 246 -21.49 25.94 -2.06
N ILE A 247 -22.48 25.86 -2.95
CA ILE A 247 -23.83 26.41 -2.71
C ILE A 247 -24.49 25.69 -1.51
N GLY A 248 -24.44 24.37 -1.48
CA GLY A 248 -24.98 23.56 -0.39
C GLY A 248 -24.38 23.93 0.97
N VAL A 249 -23.06 24.10 1.03
CA VAL A 249 -22.35 24.49 2.26
C VAL A 249 -22.78 25.87 2.78
N VAL A 250 -22.92 26.86 1.88
CA VAL A 250 -23.42 28.19 2.26
C VAL A 250 -24.84 28.11 2.80
N LEU A 251 -25.70 27.28 2.22
CA LEU A 251 -27.07 27.08 2.71
C LEU A 251 -27.10 26.41 4.08
N VAL A 252 -26.23 25.42 4.34
CA VAL A 252 -26.10 24.80 5.68
C VAL A 252 -25.78 25.84 6.75
N GLY A 253 -24.88 26.79 6.46
CA GLY A 253 -24.53 27.88 7.38
C GLY A 253 -25.71 28.83 7.72
N ASN A 254 -26.76 28.84 6.89
CA ASN A 254 -27.95 29.68 7.07
C ASN A 254 -29.17 28.90 7.60
N CYS A 255 -29.02 27.61 7.92
CA CYS A 255 -30.08 26.80 8.50
C CYS A 255 -30.37 27.18 9.96
N THR A 256 -31.51 26.73 10.48
CA THR A 256 -31.83 26.84 11.90
C THR A 256 -30.83 26.06 12.76
N PHE A 257 -30.62 26.51 14.00
CA PHE A 257 -29.66 25.88 14.93
C PHE A 257 -29.95 24.39 15.16
N GLU A 258 -31.23 24.00 15.23
CA GLU A 258 -31.65 22.60 15.38
C GLU A 258 -31.18 21.74 14.19
N MET A 259 -31.38 22.24 12.96
CA MET A 259 -30.91 21.54 11.76
C MET A 259 -29.39 21.55 11.64
N GLN A 260 -28.72 22.62 12.06
CA GLN A 260 -27.25 22.70 12.10
C GLN A 260 -26.65 21.64 13.03
N ILE A 261 -27.22 21.46 14.23
CA ILE A 261 -26.80 20.39 15.14
C ILE A 261 -27.05 19.02 14.52
N ALA A 262 -28.25 18.78 13.97
CA ALA A 262 -28.61 17.49 13.39
C ALA A 262 -27.66 17.10 12.23
N LEU A 263 -27.35 18.06 11.35
CA LEU A 263 -26.39 17.89 10.27
C LEU A 263 -24.97 17.68 10.80
N GLY A 264 -24.51 18.54 11.71
CA GLY A 264 -23.18 18.44 12.31
C GLY A 264 -22.94 17.10 13.01
N ALA A 265 -23.91 16.64 13.80
CA ALA A 265 -23.87 15.35 14.47
C ALA A 265 -23.86 14.19 13.47
N SER A 266 -24.66 14.27 12.40
CA SER A 266 -24.69 13.27 11.32
C SER A 266 -23.36 13.17 10.60
N TYR A 267 -22.73 14.29 10.25
CA TYR A 267 -21.41 14.30 9.62
C TYR A 267 -20.32 13.76 10.55
N LEU A 268 -20.35 14.13 11.83
CA LEU A 268 -19.40 13.63 12.82
C LEU A 268 -19.53 12.11 12.99
N ALA A 269 -20.76 11.60 13.07
CA ALA A 269 -21.04 10.17 13.16
C ALA A 269 -20.58 9.43 11.91
N LEU A 270 -20.94 9.91 10.71
CA LEU A 270 -20.49 9.33 9.45
C LEU A 270 -18.97 9.32 9.34
N ASN A 271 -18.30 10.44 9.65
CA ASN A 271 -16.85 10.49 9.65
C ASN A 271 -16.23 9.47 10.62
N GLY A 272 -16.75 9.36 11.84
CA GLY A 272 -16.32 8.34 12.80
C GLY A 272 -16.49 6.92 12.25
N LEU A 273 -17.62 6.64 11.59
CA LEU A 273 -17.86 5.35 10.95
C LEU A 273 -16.92 5.07 9.77
N TYR A 274 -16.62 6.06 8.92
CA TYR A 274 -15.64 5.90 7.84
C TYR A 274 -14.20 5.74 8.37
N TRP A 275 -13.88 6.38 9.49
CA TRP A 275 -12.62 6.15 10.19
C TRP A 275 -12.54 4.71 10.73
N VAL A 276 -13.61 4.19 11.35
CA VAL A 276 -13.69 2.78 11.75
C VAL A 276 -13.56 1.86 10.54
N ALA A 277 -14.19 2.20 9.40
CA ALA A 277 -14.04 1.44 8.16
C ALA A 277 -12.58 1.38 7.69
N ALA A 278 -11.78 2.43 7.96
CA ALA A 278 -10.36 2.47 7.61
C ALA A 278 -9.48 1.56 8.48
N LEU A 279 -10.00 1.06 9.61
CA LEU A 279 -9.34 0.05 10.44
C LEU A 279 -9.57 -1.36 9.92
N LEU A 280 -10.60 -1.59 9.10
CA LEU A 280 -10.89 -2.88 8.51
C LEU A 280 -9.92 -3.17 7.35
N PRO A 281 -9.51 -4.44 7.17
CA PRO A 281 -8.55 -4.78 6.14
C PRO A 281 -9.16 -4.51 4.74
N PRO A 282 -8.42 -3.88 3.80
CA PRO A 282 -8.95 -3.51 2.49
C PRO A 282 -9.52 -4.67 1.66
N ARG A 283 -9.07 -5.90 1.93
CA ARG A 283 -9.55 -7.15 1.32
C ARG A 283 -11.05 -7.41 1.53
N ASP A 284 -11.64 -6.82 2.57
CA ASP A 284 -13.05 -7.03 2.91
C ASP A 284 -13.99 -6.25 1.98
N ASN A 285 -13.46 -5.34 1.17
CA ASN A 285 -14.25 -4.57 0.20
C ASN A 285 -14.37 -5.26 -1.16
N TRP A 286 -13.45 -6.17 -1.47
CA TRP A 286 -13.33 -6.80 -2.78
C TRP A 286 -13.69 -8.28 -2.73
N ASP A 287 -14.42 -8.76 -3.74
CA ASP A 287 -14.76 -10.17 -3.88
C ASP A 287 -13.81 -10.87 -4.85
N LEU A 288 -12.59 -11.15 -4.38
CA LEU A 288 -11.58 -11.84 -5.19
C LEU A 288 -11.92 -13.32 -5.39
N PHE A 289 -12.67 -13.92 -4.46
CA PHE A 289 -13.10 -15.33 -4.51
C PHE A 289 -14.09 -15.62 -5.63
N ILE A 290 -14.67 -14.59 -6.25
CA ILE A 290 -15.53 -14.77 -7.43
C ILE A 290 -14.72 -15.17 -8.67
N ARG A 291 -13.44 -14.75 -8.73
CA ARG A 291 -12.55 -14.93 -9.88
C ARG A 291 -11.43 -15.93 -9.58
N TYR A 292 -10.86 -15.88 -8.38
CA TYR A 292 -9.73 -16.71 -7.99
C TYR A 292 -10.12 -17.69 -6.88
N GLU A 293 -9.54 -18.87 -6.94
CA GLU A 293 -9.53 -19.86 -5.87
C GLU A 293 -8.08 -20.05 -5.46
N TRP A 294 -7.79 -19.93 -4.16
CA TRP A 294 -6.45 -20.12 -3.65
C TRP A 294 -6.45 -20.89 -2.35
N ASP A 295 -5.43 -21.72 -2.18
CA ASP A 295 -5.19 -22.51 -0.98
C ASP A 295 -3.79 -22.19 -0.45
N GLU A 296 -3.72 -21.89 0.86
CA GLU A 296 -2.44 -21.74 1.55
C GLU A 296 -1.85 -23.13 1.84
N ALA A 297 -0.87 -23.54 1.03
CA ALA A 297 -0.27 -24.86 1.15
C ALA A 297 0.64 -24.96 2.39
N ARG A 298 1.46 -23.92 2.64
CA ARG A 298 2.44 -23.95 3.74
C ARG A 298 2.87 -22.57 4.21
N VAL A 299 2.92 -22.39 5.53
CA VAL A 299 3.56 -21.24 6.17
C VAL A 299 4.72 -21.73 7.03
N MET A 300 5.94 -21.24 6.75
CA MET A 300 7.14 -21.54 7.51
C MET A 300 7.75 -20.25 8.04
N THR A 301 8.38 -20.30 9.22
CA THR A 301 9.19 -19.18 9.73
C THR A 301 10.55 -19.69 10.13
N GLU A 302 11.59 -19.10 9.55
CA GLU A 302 12.96 -19.50 9.78
C GLU A 302 13.74 -18.45 10.57
N LYS A 303 14.81 -18.89 11.26
CA LYS A 303 15.63 -18.00 12.10
C LYS A 303 16.63 -17.16 11.29
N SER A 304 17.08 -17.66 10.13
CA SER A 304 18.14 -17.07 9.32
C SER A 304 17.70 -16.85 7.88
N TYR A 305 18.08 -15.71 7.31
CA TYR A 305 17.76 -15.35 5.92
C TYR A 305 18.24 -16.40 4.91
N THR A 306 19.44 -16.96 5.08
CA THR A 306 19.97 -18.01 4.19
C THR A 306 19.10 -19.27 4.21
N ARG A 307 18.54 -19.63 5.38
CA ARG A 307 17.58 -20.74 5.48
C ARG A 307 16.26 -20.39 4.83
N THR A 308 15.78 -19.16 5.04
CA THR A 308 14.56 -18.68 4.39
C THR A 308 14.67 -18.71 2.88
N LEU A 309 15.80 -18.23 2.34
CA LEU A 309 16.08 -18.23 0.91
C LEU A 309 16.16 -19.65 0.36
N TYR A 310 16.88 -20.56 1.04
CA TYR A 310 16.93 -21.97 0.64
C TYR A 310 15.53 -22.59 0.61
N ALA A 311 14.74 -22.42 1.66
CA ALA A 311 13.40 -22.98 1.72
C ALA A 311 12.45 -22.34 0.68
N ALA A 312 12.64 -21.07 0.33
CA ALA A 312 11.93 -20.43 -0.79
C ALA A 312 12.32 -21.03 -2.15
N ILE A 313 13.60 -21.35 -2.36
CA ILE A 313 14.08 -22.07 -3.57
C ILE A 313 13.44 -23.45 -3.67
N ILE A 314 13.39 -24.19 -2.56
CA ILE A 314 12.76 -25.51 -2.55
C ILE A 314 11.24 -25.43 -2.72
N ALA A 315 10.58 -24.40 -2.17
CA ALA A 315 9.16 -24.18 -2.42
C ALA A 315 8.91 -23.85 -3.90
N ALA A 316 9.71 -22.94 -4.48
CA ALA A 316 9.58 -22.56 -5.89
C ALA A 316 9.85 -23.70 -6.89
N SER A 317 10.60 -24.74 -6.49
CA SER A 317 10.85 -25.91 -7.32
C SER A 317 9.81 -27.04 -7.15
N ARG A 318 8.86 -26.91 -6.21
CA ARG A 318 7.78 -27.89 -6.09
C ARG A 318 6.75 -27.70 -7.18
N ILE A 319 6.26 -28.80 -7.72
CA ILE A 319 5.17 -28.79 -8.68
C ILE A 319 3.85 -28.80 -7.89
N SER A 320 3.07 -27.72 -8.04
CA SER A 320 1.77 -27.43 -7.40
C SER A 320 0.83 -28.63 -7.19
N LYS A 321 0.80 -29.61 -8.11
CA LYS A 321 -0.13 -30.75 -8.04
C LYS A 321 0.38 -31.99 -7.31
N ASP A 322 1.70 -32.23 -7.27
CA ASP A 322 2.26 -33.52 -6.84
C ASP A 322 3.18 -33.45 -5.62
N LYS A 323 3.46 -32.25 -5.07
CA LYS A 323 4.40 -32.01 -3.95
C LYS A 323 5.81 -32.57 -4.18
N LYS A 324 6.11 -33.08 -5.37
CA LYS A 324 7.45 -33.54 -5.78
C LYS A 324 8.29 -32.32 -6.15
N VAL A 325 9.55 -32.36 -5.75
CA VAL A 325 10.53 -31.36 -6.12
C VAL A 325 10.94 -31.63 -7.57
N GLY A 326 10.62 -30.69 -8.46
CA GLY A 326 11.04 -30.70 -9.85
C GLY A 326 12.47 -30.17 -10.00
N GLU A 327 12.82 -29.73 -11.22
CA GLU A 327 14.10 -29.10 -11.49
C GLU A 327 14.25 -27.81 -10.66
N ILE A 328 15.32 -27.72 -9.87
CA ILE A 328 15.58 -26.56 -9.02
C ILE A 328 16.19 -25.44 -9.87
N LYS A 329 15.36 -24.45 -10.21
CA LYS A 329 15.82 -23.23 -10.90
C LYS A 329 16.21 -22.16 -9.88
N THR A 330 17.46 -21.72 -9.94
CA THR A 330 18.01 -20.67 -9.06
C THR A 330 18.22 -19.33 -9.78
N SER A 331 17.94 -19.26 -11.08
CA SER A 331 18.10 -18.04 -11.90
C SER A 331 17.33 -16.85 -11.33
N TRP A 332 16.09 -17.07 -10.88
CA TRP A 332 15.24 -16.03 -10.31
C TRP A 332 15.85 -15.36 -9.07
N VAL A 333 16.68 -16.07 -8.29
CA VAL A 333 17.34 -15.53 -7.08
C VAL A 333 18.31 -14.40 -7.43
N LYS A 334 19.01 -14.54 -8.56
CA LYS A 334 19.91 -13.51 -9.10
C LYS A 334 19.10 -12.34 -9.64
N THR A 335 18.05 -12.63 -10.42
CA THR A 335 17.14 -11.61 -10.97
C THR A 335 16.46 -10.77 -9.88
N SER A 336 16.00 -11.42 -8.81
CA SER A 336 15.34 -10.77 -7.66
C SER A 336 16.31 -10.05 -6.71
N ARG A 337 17.62 -10.10 -7.01
CA ARG A 337 18.73 -9.66 -6.14
C ARG A 337 18.63 -10.22 -4.73
N ALA A 338 18.03 -11.41 -4.56
CA ALA A 338 17.83 -12.04 -3.25
C ALA A 338 19.15 -12.52 -2.65
N ALA A 339 20.12 -12.86 -3.49
CA ALA A 339 21.51 -13.06 -3.10
C ALA A 339 22.41 -11.99 -3.74
N PRO A 340 23.46 -11.52 -3.04
CA PRO A 340 24.52 -10.70 -3.62
C PRO A 340 25.20 -11.40 -4.80
N ASP A 341 25.53 -10.64 -5.85
CA ASP A 341 26.27 -11.16 -7.00
C ASP A 341 27.76 -11.30 -6.65
N THR A 342 28.09 -12.44 -6.02
CA THR A 342 29.46 -12.77 -5.61
C THR A 342 29.76 -14.23 -5.99
N PRO A 343 31.05 -14.58 -6.16
CA PRO A 343 31.45 -15.95 -6.47
C PRO A 343 30.98 -16.96 -5.40
N VAL A 344 31.00 -16.56 -4.13
CA VAL A 344 30.53 -17.38 -3.00
C VAL A 344 29.05 -17.72 -3.13
N TRP A 345 28.21 -16.72 -3.40
CA TRP A 345 26.77 -16.94 -3.57
C TRP A 345 26.45 -17.70 -4.85
N THR A 346 27.19 -17.50 -5.93
CA THR A 346 27.01 -18.30 -7.16
C THR A 346 27.35 -19.77 -6.93
N LYS A 347 28.51 -20.08 -6.33
CA LYS A 347 28.88 -21.45 -5.95
C LYS A 347 27.84 -22.09 -5.03
N TRP A 348 27.30 -21.34 -4.06
CA TRP A 348 26.26 -21.82 -3.16
C TRP A 348 24.94 -22.11 -3.87
N LEU A 349 24.50 -21.26 -4.80
CA LEU A 349 23.29 -21.50 -5.59
C LEU A 349 23.44 -22.72 -6.51
N ASP A 350 24.63 -22.95 -7.05
CA ASP A 350 24.92 -24.15 -7.84
C ASP A 350 24.90 -25.40 -6.95
N GLU A 351 25.44 -25.34 -5.72
CA GLU A 351 25.31 -26.43 -4.74
C GLU A 351 23.84 -26.70 -4.38
N VAL A 352 23.02 -25.65 -4.20
CA VAL A 352 21.59 -25.78 -3.93
C VAL A 352 20.87 -26.46 -5.09
N ALA A 353 21.18 -26.09 -6.33
CA ALA A 353 20.57 -26.70 -7.51
C ALA A 353 20.90 -28.20 -7.63
N GLN A 354 22.10 -28.62 -7.22
CA GLN A 354 22.55 -30.01 -7.31
C GLN A 354 22.14 -30.87 -6.11
N LYS A 355 22.30 -30.35 -4.88
CA LYS A 355 22.14 -31.10 -3.61
C LYS A 355 20.84 -30.77 -2.88
N GLY A 356 20.09 -29.78 -3.35
CA GLY A 356 18.89 -29.29 -2.68
C GLY A 356 17.67 -30.21 -2.79
N ASN A 357 17.75 -31.30 -3.56
CA ASN A 357 16.63 -32.24 -3.71
C ASN A 357 16.45 -33.08 -2.42
N PRO A 358 15.37 -32.88 -1.64
CA PRO A 358 15.17 -33.59 -0.37
C PRO A 358 14.91 -35.10 -0.55
N ASP A 359 14.63 -35.55 -1.77
CA ASP A 359 14.37 -36.97 -2.08
C ASP A 359 15.65 -37.77 -2.38
N GLY A 360 16.81 -37.10 -2.51
CA GLY A 360 18.10 -37.71 -2.77
C GLY A 360 19.00 -37.58 -1.55
N ASP A 361 19.26 -38.72 -0.90
CA ASP A 361 20.28 -38.91 0.15
C ASP A 361 19.85 -38.40 1.54
N GLY A 362 19.56 -39.34 2.45
CA GLY A 362 19.12 -39.09 3.83
C GLY A 362 20.14 -38.42 4.77
N LYS A 363 21.03 -37.55 4.27
CA LYS A 363 21.89 -36.69 5.09
C LYS A 363 21.27 -35.29 5.19
N PRO A 364 21.11 -34.73 6.41
CA PRO A 364 20.62 -33.37 6.57
C PRO A 364 21.65 -32.39 6.00
N TRP A 365 21.39 -31.86 4.83
CA TRP A 365 22.19 -30.79 4.23
C TRP A 365 21.79 -29.45 4.86
N ASP A 366 22.69 -28.82 5.62
CA ASP A 366 22.42 -27.50 6.20
C ASP A 366 22.85 -26.38 5.23
N PRO A 367 21.89 -25.60 4.67
CA PRO A 367 22.21 -24.49 3.76
C PRO A 367 23.15 -23.45 4.37
N VAL A 368 23.08 -23.24 5.69
CA VAL A 368 23.89 -22.22 6.38
C VAL A 368 25.34 -22.67 6.52
N GLU A 369 25.56 -23.95 6.84
CA GLU A 369 26.90 -24.48 6.97
C GLU A 369 27.61 -24.59 5.63
N SER A 370 26.90 -25.00 4.57
CA SER A 370 27.41 -24.99 3.20
C SER A 370 27.86 -23.59 2.78
N TRP A 371 27.03 -22.57 3.00
CA TRP A 371 27.43 -21.19 2.67
C TRP A 371 28.67 -20.74 3.48
N LYS A 372 28.70 -21.07 4.78
CA LYS A 372 29.85 -20.75 5.65
C LYS A 372 31.12 -21.50 5.25
N SER A 373 31.04 -22.73 4.74
CA SER A 373 32.22 -23.46 4.27
C SER A 373 32.75 -22.86 2.98
N ILE A 374 31.88 -22.55 2.01
CA ILE A 374 32.29 -21.92 0.74
C ILE A 374 32.95 -20.57 1.01
N LYS A 375 32.37 -19.76 1.90
CA LYS A 375 32.95 -18.48 2.30
C LYS A 375 34.34 -18.66 2.92
N ARG A 376 34.51 -19.61 3.85
CA ARG A 376 35.82 -19.91 4.47
C ARG A 376 36.88 -20.31 3.44
N SER A 377 36.49 -21.10 2.43
CA SER A 377 37.40 -21.48 1.34
C SER A 377 37.79 -20.28 0.47
N ASP A 378 36.83 -19.41 0.12
CA ASP A 378 37.07 -18.20 -0.67
C ASP A 378 37.95 -17.18 0.09
N ASP A 379 37.71 -17.01 1.40
CA ASP A 379 38.52 -16.16 2.28
C ASP A 379 39.96 -16.72 2.41
N ALA A 380 40.13 -18.04 2.46
CA ALA A 380 41.43 -18.70 2.47
C ALA A 380 42.20 -18.54 1.14
N GLU A 381 41.51 -18.67 0.00
CA GLU A 381 42.10 -18.43 -1.33
C GLU A 381 42.52 -16.96 -1.52
N LYS A 382 41.79 -16.01 -0.95
CA LYS A 382 42.11 -14.57 -1.00
C LYS A 382 43.14 -14.12 0.04
N GLY A 383 43.63 -15.03 0.88
CA GLY A 383 44.60 -14.70 1.95
C GLY A 383 44.02 -13.86 3.10
N ILE A 384 42.69 -13.74 3.19
CA ILE A 384 41.98 -13.02 4.26
C ILE A 384 41.66 -14.02 5.37
N VAL A 385 42.69 -14.62 5.96
CA VAL A 385 42.52 -15.43 7.18
C VAL A 385 43.06 -14.60 8.34
N THR A 386 42.18 -13.93 9.06
CA THR A 386 42.47 -13.53 10.43
C THR A 386 42.71 -14.84 11.20
N ARG A 387 43.95 -15.08 11.62
CA ARG A 387 44.26 -16.16 12.55
C ARG A 387 43.48 -15.89 13.84
N GLU A 388 42.43 -16.65 14.07
CA GLU A 388 41.68 -16.71 15.33
C GLU A 388 42.50 -17.46 16.40
N LYS A 389 43.74 -17.00 16.64
CA LYS A 389 44.66 -17.55 17.66
C LYS A 389 45.49 -16.53 18.44
N ASP A 390 45.30 -15.23 18.22
CA ASP A 390 45.98 -14.18 19.01
C ASP A 390 44.98 -13.37 19.86
N ILE A 391 44.13 -14.04 20.63
CA ILE A 391 43.50 -13.46 21.82
C ILE A 391 43.70 -14.45 22.97
N CYS A 392 44.90 -14.48 23.53
CA CYS A 392 45.05 -14.88 24.92
C CYS A 392 44.52 -13.73 25.80
N PRO A 393 43.63 -13.99 26.77
CA PRO A 393 43.35 -13.01 27.80
C PRO A 393 44.50 -13.06 28.81
N THR A 394 45.45 -12.12 28.71
CA THR A 394 46.38 -11.90 29.81
C THR A 394 45.58 -11.32 30.98
N PRO A 395 45.59 -11.92 32.18
CA PRO A 395 44.90 -11.36 33.34
C PRO A 395 45.71 -10.15 33.86
N GLY A 396 45.47 -8.99 33.25
CA GLY A 396 46.03 -7.71 33.65
C GLY A 396 45.08 -6.96 34.57
N VAL A 397 45.36 -7.10 35.87
CA VAL A 397 44.90 -6.29 37.01
C VAL A 397 44.23 -4.95 36.63
N LEU A 398 42.93 -4.83 36.91
CA LEU A 398 42.23 -3.55 37.03
C LEU A 398 42.85 -2.75 38.19
N ARG A 399 43.70 -1.78 37.89
CA ARG A 399 44.01 -0.67 38.79
C ARG A 399 43.47 0.62 38.19
N ARG A 400 42.47 1.20 38.86
CA ARG A 400 42.13 2.62 38.71
C ARG A 400 43.31 3.46 39.20
N PRO A 401 43.70 4.51 38.49
CA PRO A 401 44.40 5.63 39.11
C PRO A 401 43.40 6.77 39.37
N THR A 402 43.18 7.04 40.66
CA THR A 402 42.64 8.31 41.17
C THR A 402 43.76 9.34 41.31
N ASP A 403 43.45 10.57 40.90
CA ASP A 403 44.00 11.91 41.16
C ASP A 403 45.28 12.07 42.00
N LYS A 404 46.26 12.79 41.40
CA LYS A 404 47.00 13.99 41.88
C LYS A 404 48.34 14.09 41.12
N GLU A 405 48.53 15.07 40.23
CA GLU A 405 49.00 16.46 40.46
C GLU A 405 50.55 16.57 40.42
N ILE A 406 51.04 17.65 39.79
CA ILE A 406 52.36 18.31 39.92
C ILE A 406 53.41 18.09 38.78
N GLU A 407 53.43 19.11 37.89
CA GLU A 407 54.57 19.94 37.44
C GLU A 407 55.77 19.43 36.60
N THR A 408 55.84 20.04 35.39
CA THR A 408 56.93 20.91 34.87
C THR A 408 58.08 20.30 34.03
N GLU A 409 58.17 20.90 32.82
CA GLU A 409 59.36 21.26 32.03
C GLU A 409 59.98 20.36 30.94
N THR A 410 59.98 20.94 29.72
CA THR A 410 61.09 21.05 28.74
C THR A 410 60.94 20.32 27.40
N ILE A 411 60.33 21.04 26.45
CA ILE A 411 60.78 21.40 25.09
C ILE A 411 61.98 20.60 24.52
N ILE A 412 61.75 19.87 23.41
CA ILE A 412 62.52 20.02 22.15
C ILE A 412 61.55 19.86 20.96
N LEU A 413 61.58 20.86 20.07
CA LEU A 413 60.89 20.98 18.79
C LEU A 413 61.62 20.16 17.71
N ASP A 414 60.86 19.47 16.86
CA ASP A 414 61.12 19.36 15.42
C ASP A 414 59.76 19.29 14.71
N THR A 415 59.23 20.43 14.25
CA THR A 415 59.27 20.91 12.86
C THR A 415 58.58 19.99 11.85
N CYS A 416 57.30 20.26 11.56
CA CYS A 416 56.83 20.83 10.28
C CYS A 416 55.33 20.57 10.04
N SER A 417 54.55 21.65 10.21
CA SER A 417 53.46 22.13 9.35
C SER A 417 52.51 21.12 8.68
N ASN A 418 51.25 21.09 9.12
CA ASN A 418 50.25 22.08 8.68
C ASN A 418 48.99 22.01 9.54
N GLU A 419 48.55 23.19 9.98
CA GLU A 419 47.42 23.41 10.88
C GLU A 419 46.04 23.31 10.19
N PRO A 420 44.96 23.22 11.01
CA PRO A 420 43.58 22.93 10.61
C PRO A 420 42.67 24.18 10.63
N SER A 421 41.41 24.05 10.15
CA SER A 421 40.21 24.77 10.65
C SER A 421 38.97 24.47 9.75
N PRO A 422 37.72 24.81 10.13
CA PRO A 422 36.95 24.31 11.29
C PRO A 422 35.51 23.89 10.86
N PRO A 423 34.56 23.57 11.76
CA PRO A 423 33.31 22.87 11.44
C PRO A 423 32.18 23.81 11.00
N VAL A 424 31.30 23.32 10.11
CA VAL A 424 30.09 24.04 9.68
C VAL A 424 28.99 23.89 10.74
N ILE A 425 28.63 25.02 11.35
CA ILE A 425 27.47 25.19 12.23
C ILE A 425 26.30 25.68 11.35
N TYR A 426 25.16 24.99 11.40
CA TYR A 426 23.88 25.49 10.85
C TYR A 426 23.21 26.39 11.90
N ILE A 427 22.86 27.62 11.51
CA ILE A 427 21.97 28.51 12.28
C ILE A 427 20.84 28.97 11.35
N GLU A 428 19.60 28.68 11.79
CA GLU A 428 18.35 29.31 11.38
C GLU A 428 18.24 30.75 11.90
N ALA A 429 17.79 31.69 11.06
CA ALA A 429 16.95 32.86 11.42
C ALA A 429 16.41 33.47 10.10
N LEU A 430 15.11 33.49 9.80
CA LEU A 430 14.01 34.37 10.26
C LEU A 430 14.23 35.89 10.05
N GLY A 431 13.30 36.49 9.29
CA GLY A 431 12.96 37.93 9.28
C GLY A 431 13.20 38.64 7.93
N LEU A 432 12.19 38.85 7.07
CA LEU A 432 11.15 39.91 7.07
C LEU A 432 11.60 41.28 6.47
N GLY A 433 10.74 41.82 5.59
CA GLY A 433 10.63 43.26 5.26
C GLY A 433 11.01 43.64 3.82
N GLU A 434 10.08 43.60 2.87
CA GLU A 434 9.32 44.76 2.36
C GLU A 434 10.14 45.81 1.57
N ARG A 435 9.81 45.95 0.28
CA ARG A 435 9.28 47.22 -0.28
C ARG A 435 8.84 47.11 -1.74
N ASP A 436 7.65 47.65 -1.96
CA ASP A 436 6.97 47.96 -3.21
C ASP A 436 7.78 48.87 -4.13
N ILE A 437 7.66 48.69 -5.45
CA ILE A 437 7.61 49.78 -6.44
C ILE A 437 6.63 49.39 -7.56
N GLU A 438 5.50 50.10 -7.61
CA GLU A 438 4.66 50.28 -8.79
C GLU A 438 5.45 51.00 -9.90
N ASP A 439 5.26 50.60 -11.16
CA ASP A 439 5.08 51.60 -12.23
C ASP A 439 4.43 50.97 -13.47
N GLY A 440 3.37 51.61 -13.93
CA GLY A 440 2.63 51.26 -15.14
C GLY A 440 3.32 51.73 -16.42
N GLY A 441 2.82 51.26 -17.57
CA GLY A 441 3.26 51.80 -18.85
C GLY A 441 2.93 50.96 -20.07
N THR A 442 1.70 51.11 -20.54
CA THR A 442 1.22 51.05 -21.94
C THR A 442 2.21 50.89 -23.10
N GLY A 443 1.78 50.08 -24.09
CA GLY A 443 2.13 50.20 -25.52
C GLY A 443 3.26 49.27 -25.99
N GLN A 444 3.34 48.75 -27.21
CA GLN A 444 2.50 48.75 -28.40
C GLN A 444 3.16 47.74 -29.36
N ARG A 445 2.33 47.05 -30.17
CA ARG A 445 2.64 46.25 -31.37
C ARG A 445 4.07 46.32 -31.91
N VAL A 446 4.68 45.16 -32.16
CA VAL A 446 4.89 44.58 -33.50
C VAL A 446 4.70 43.07 -33.40
#